data_AF-A0A7C5JS79-F1
#
_entry.id   AF-A0A7C5JS79-F1
#
_cell.length_a   1.000
_cell.length_b   1.000
_cell.length_c   1.000
_cell.angle_alpha   90.00
_cell.angle_beta   90.00
_cell.angle_gamma   90.00
#
_symmetry.space_group_name_H-M   'P 1'
#
loop_
_entity.id
_entity.type
_entity.pdbx_description
1 polymer ?
#
loop_
_entity_poly.entity_id
_entity_poly.type
_entity_poly.pdbx_seq_one_letter_code
_entity_poly.pdbx_strand_id
1 'polypeptide(L)'
;NRLVQEITYYAIRSDFTEEITRLEAHLDRLYSALRSRKPTGSILNFTLQECLREINTIGSKNDLLEISQIVIDFKEELERIREQVQNVE
;
A
#
# COMPACT_ATOMS: atom_id res chain seq x y z
N ASN A 1 10.04 34.71 -6.81
CA ASN A 1 8.91 33.78 -7.06
C ASN A 1 8.94 32.62 -6.05
N ARG A 2 9.04 32.92 -4.74
CA ARG A 2 9.28 31.94 -3.66
C ARG A 2 8.02 31.16 -3.28
N LEU A 3 6.88 31.85 -3.26
CA LEU A 3 5.56 31.24 -2.98
C LEU A 3 5.22 30.12 -3.97
N VAL A 4 5.49 30.31 -5.27
CA VAL A 4 5.28 29.29 -6.30
C VAL A 4 6.18 28.08 -6.07
N GLN A 5 7.43 28.28 -5.68
CA GLN A 5 8.35 27.17 -5.38
C GLN A 5 7.92 26.38 -4.14
N GLU A 6 7.45 27.06 -3.10
CA GLU A 6 6.93 26.42 -1.88
C GLU A 6 5.65 25.62 -2.20
N ILE A 7 4.68 26.20 -2.93
CA ILE A 7 3.46 25.51 -3.36
C ILE A 7 3.80 24.28 -4.22
N THR A 8 4.70 24.41 -5.20
CA THR A 8 5.12 23.28 -6.03
C THR A 8 5.81 22.20 -5.18
N TYR A 9 6.65 22.58 -4.21
CA TYR A 9 7.30 21.64 -3.30
C TYR A 9 6.27 20.86 -2.45
N TYR A 10 5.27 21.54 -1.91
CA TYR A 10 4.18 20.90 -1.15
C TYR A 10 3.31 20.00 -2.02
N ALA A 11 2.95 20.46 -3.23
CA ALA A 11 2.15 19.67 -4.17
C ALA A 11 2.85 18.36 -4.55
N ILE A 12 4.14 18.41 -4.88
CA ILE A 12 4.94 17.22 -5.20
C ILE A 12 5.07 16.28 -4.01
N ARG A 13 5.22 16.81 -2.78
CA ARG A 13 5.29 15.98 -1.57
C ARG A 13 3.97 15.30 -1.23
N SER A 14 2.85 15.96 -1.51
CA SER A 14 1.51 15.46 -1.20
C SER A 14 0.93 14.56 -2.31
N ASP A 15 1.58 14.48 -3.47
CA ASP A 15 1.11 13.62 -4.57
C ASP A 15 1.53 12.16 -4.32
N PHE A 16 0.52 11.32 -4.09
CA PHE A 16 0.64 9.88 -3.93
C PHE A 16 -0.17 9.08 -4.98
N THR A 17 -0.49 9.71 -6.11
CA THR A 17 -1.26 9.07 -7.20
C THR A 17 -0.57 7.82 -7.74
N GLU A 18 0.77 7.85 -7.82
CA GLU A 18 1.56 6.71 -8.28
C GLU A 18 1.47 5.53 -7.29
N GLU A 19 1.56 5.81 -5.99
CA GLU A 19 1.40 4.80 -4.94
C GLU A 19 0.02 4.12 -4.97
N ILE A 20 -1.06 4.90 -5.21
CA ILE A 20 -2.41 4.32 -5.38
C ILE A 20 -2.44 3.38 -6.58
N THR A 21 -1.94 3.83 -7.73
CA THR A 21 -1.95 3.02 -8.96
C THR A 21 -1.15 1.73 -8.78
N ARG A 22 0.02 1.78 -8.12
CA ARG A 22 0.82 0.59 -7.80
C ARG A 22 0.09 -0.32 -6.81
N LEU A 23 -0.51 0.25 -5.76
CA LEU A 23 -1.28 -0.51 -4.78
C LEU A 23 -2.43 -1.28 -5.43
N GLU A 24 -3.19 -0.66 -6.33
CA GLU A 24 -4.26 -1.31 -7.09
C GLU A 24 -3.73 -2.52 -7.89
N ALA A 25 -2.61 -2.35 -8.60
CA ALA A 25 -1.99 -3.44 -9.34
C ALA A 25 -1.52 -4.59 -8.42
N HIS A 26 -1.00 -4.27 -7.23
CA HIS A 26 -0.63 -5.27 -6.23
C HIS A 26 -1.86 -5.99 -5.67
N LEU A 27 -2.96 -5.28 -5.40
CA LEU A 27 -4.21 -5.89 -4.95
C LEU A 27 -4.79 -6.84 -6.01
N ASP A 28 -4.78 -6.47 -7.29
CA ASP A 28 -5.22 -7.35 -8.37
C ASP A 28 -4.38 -8.64 -8.45
N ARG A 29 -3.06 -8.51 -8.25
CA ARG A 29 -2.16 -9.67 -8.17
C ARG A 29 -2.45 -10.54 -6.95
N LEU A 30 -2.74 -9.93 -5.80
CA LEU A 30 -3.12 -10.64 -4.57
C LEU A 30 -4.41 -11.45 -4.79
N TYR A 31 -5.45 -10.82 -5.35
CA TYR A 31 -6.71 -11.49 -5.68
C TYR A 31 -6.52 -12.65 -6.66
N SER A 32 -5.67 -12.46 -7.67
CA SER A 32 -5.35 -13.51 -8.63
C SER A 32 -4.63 -14.70 -7.99
N ALA A 33 -3.70 -14.42 -7.08
CA ALA A 33 -2.96 -15.46 -6.36
C ALA A 33 -3.85 -16.26 -5.38
N LEU A 34 -4.81 -15.60 -4.72
CA LEU A 34 -5.78 -16.25 -3.84
C LEU A 34 -6.74 -17.20 -4.59
N ARG A 35 -7.00 -16.95 -5.88
CA ARG A 35 -7.86 -17.79 -6.72
C ARG A 35 -7.12 -18.92 -7.44
N SER A 36 -5.79 -18.96 -7.33
CA SER A 36 -4.97 -19.99 -7.97
C SER A 36 -5.16 -21.34 -7.30
N ARG A 37 -5.18 -22.42 -8.09
CA ARG A 37 -5.11 -23.80 -7.58
C ARG A 37 -3.68 -24.29 -7.34
N LYS A 38 -2.68 -23.46 -7.65
CA LYS A 38 -1.26 -23.76 -7.40
C LYS A 38 -0.84 -23.20 -6.04
N PRO A 39 0.22 -23.73 -5.41
CA PRO A 39 0.82 -23.10 -4.24
C PRO A 39 1.22 -21.65 -4.55
N THR A 40 0.71 -20.69 -3.77
CA THR A 40 0.94 -19.25 -3.99
C THR A 40 1.53 -18.51 -2.80
N GLY A 41 1.89 -19.20 -1.71
CA GLY A 41 2.37 -18.56 -0.48
C GLY A 41 3.52 -17.56 -0.66
N SER A 42 4.57 -17.91 -1.42
CA SER A 42 5.65 -16.98 -1.76
C SER A 42 5.18 -15.75 -2.57
N ILE A 43 4.23 -15.93 -3.49
CA ILE A 43 3.66 -14.83 -4.28
C ILE A 43 2.81 -13.93 -3.40
N LEU A 44 2.00 -14.50 -2.50
CA LEU A 44 1.18 -13.78 -1.53
C LEU A 44 2.07 -12.97 -0.59
N ASN A 45 3.10 -13.59 -0.01
CA ASN A 45 4.07 -12.93 0.85
C ASN A 45 4.74 -11.74 0.15
N PHE A 46 5.24 -11.92 -1.07
CA PHE A 46 5.82 -10.82 -1.84
C PHE A 46 4.79 -9.71 -2.08
N THR A 47 3.59 -10.06 -2.53
CA THR A 47 2.56 -9.06 -2.87
C THR A 47 2.10 -8.26 -1.66
N LEU A 48 1.95 -8.90 -0.49
CA LEU A 48 1.62 -8.21 0.76
C LEU A 48 2.74 -7.23 1.19
N GLN A 49 4.01 -7.60 0.99
CA GLN A 49 5.13 -6.70 1.26
C GLN A 49 5.12 -5.47 0.33
N GLU A 50 4.80 -5.66 -0.94
CA GLU A 50 4.68 -4.54 -1.88
C GLU A 50 3.50 -3.62 -1.51
N CYS A 51 2.32 -4.17 -1.18
CA CYS A 51 1.19 -3.38 -0.68
C CYS A 51 1.57 -2.55 0.56
N LEU A 52 2.31 -3.14 1.50
CA LEU A 52 2.77 -2.45 2.70
C LEU A 52 3.73 -1.30 2.37
N ARG A 53 4.58 -1.45 1.35
CA ARG A 53 5.48 -0.38 0.88
C ARG A 53 4.70 0.82 0.35
N GLU A 54 3.68 0.57 -0.47
CA GLU A 54 2.85 1.65 -1.03
C GLU A 54 2.09 2.40 0.07
N ILE A 55 1.47 1.66 1.00
CA ILE A 55 0.73 2.24 2.13
C ILE A 55 1.63 3.05 3.07
N ASN A 56 2.85 2.59 3.33
CA ASN A 56 3.83 3.37 4.11
C ASN A 56 4.20 4.68 3.39
N THR A 57 4.34 4.63 2.08
CA THR A 57 4.69 5.80 1.28
C THR A 57 3.55 6.82 1.30
N ILE A 58 2.31 6.39 1.07
CA ILE A 58 1.09 7.21 1.21
C ILE A 58 1.03 7.86 2.59
N GLY A 59 1.20 7.07 3.66
CA GLY A 59 1.16 7.58 5.03
C GLY A 59 2.27 8.60 5.38
N SER A 60 3.43 8.51 4.73
CA SER A 60 4.55 9.43 4.95
C SER A 60 4.48 10.72 4.12
N LYS A 61 3.65 10.73 3.06
CA LYS A 61 3.42 11.87 2.16
C LYS A 61 2.23 12.74 2.59
N ASN A 62 1.51 12.35 3.64
CA ASN A 62 0.26 13.00 4.02
C ASN A 62 0.24 13.45 5.49
N ASP A 63 -0.26 14.67 5.73
CA ASP A 63 -0.45 15.25 7.06
C ASP A 63 -1.94 15.29 7.52
N LEU A 64 -2.87 14.79 6.70
CA LEU A 64 -4.29 14.72 7.04
C LEU A 64 -4.60 13.52 7.93
N LEU A 65 -5.21 13.78 9.09
CA LEU A 65 -5.56 12.76 10.10
C LEU A 65 -6.44 11.64 9.53
N GLU A 66 -7.39 11.98 8.66
CA GLU A 66 -8.33 11.02 8.05
C GLU A 66 -7.59 9.94 7.23
N ILE A 67 -6.59 10.35 6.45
CA ILE A 67 -5.77 9.42 5.66
C ILE A 67 -4.84 8.62 6.58
N SER A 68 -4.30 9.23 7.65
CA SER A 68 -3.51 8.48 8.64
C SER A 68 -4.29 7.34 9.28
N GLN A 69 -5.58 7.56 9.59
CA GLN A 69 -6.44 6.50 10.13
C GLN A 69 -6.64 5.37 9.11
N ILE A 70 -6.94 5.72 7.85
CA ILE A 70 -7.08 4.73 6.76
C ILE A 70 -5.80 3.90 6.60
N VAL A 71 -4.62 4.55 6.66
CA VAL A 71 -3.32 3.87 6.56
C VAL A 71 -3.11 2.88 7.72
N ILE A 72 -3.51 3.25 8.94
CA ILE A 72 -3.42 2.36 10.10
C ILE A 72 -4.33 1.15 9.91
N ASP A 73 -5.60 1.37 9.59
CA ASP A 73 -6.58 0.30 9.41
C ASP A 73 -6.14 -0.65 8.29
N PHE A 74 -5.61 -0.12 7.19
CA PHE A 74 -5.11 -0.94 6.08
C PHE A 74 -3.92 -1.81 6.49
N LYS A 75 -2.99 -1.28 7.29
CA LYS A 75 -1.84 -2.05 7.80
C LYS A 75 -2.29 -3.20 8.70
N GLU A 76 -3.30 -2.97 9.54
CA GLU A 76 -3.87 -4.04 10.37
C GLU A 76 -4.48 -5.16 9.54
N GLU A 77 -5.23 -4.83 8.48
CA GLU A 77 -5.79 -5.84 7.58
C GLU A 77 -4.69 -6.59 6.81
N LEU A 78 -3.66 -5.90 6.31
CA LEU A 78 -2.52 -6.55 5.66
C LEU A 78 -1.82 -7.53 6.58
N GLU A 79 -1.60 -7.17 7.85
CA GLU A 79 -0.96 -8.04 8.82
C GLU A 79 -1.81 -9.27 9.14
N ARG A 80 -3.13 -9.10 9.31
CA ARG A 80 -4.06 -10.22 9.49
C ARG A 80 -4.03 -11.18 8.29
N ILE A 81 -3.95 -10.67 7.07
CA ILE A 81 -3.82 -11.51 5.87
C ILE A 81 -2.45 -12.20 5.86
N ARG A 82 -1.37 -11.51 6.23
CA ARG A 82 -0.01 -12.07 6.30
C ARG A 82 0.07 -13.25 7.26
N GLU A 83 -0.52 -13.13 8.45
CA GLU A 83 -0.61 -14.21 9.42
C GLU A 83 -1.37 -15.41 8.87
N GLN A 84 -2.49 -15.19 8.16
CA GLN A 84 -3.23 -16.28 7.51
C GLN A 84 -2.39 -16.99 6.45
N VAL A 85 -1.66 -16.24 5.61
CA VAL A 85 -0.78 -16.83 4.59
C VAL A 85 0.28 -17.73 5.24
N GLN A 86 0.88 -17.30 6.36
CA GLN A 86 1.91 -18.07 7.05
C GLN A 86 1.37 -19.29 7.79
N ASN A 87 0.12 -19.25 8.25
CA ASN A 87 -0.51 -20.36 8.98
C ASN A 87 -1.04 -21.47 8.05
N VAL A 88 -1.19 -21.19 6.76
CA VAL A 88 -1.72 -22.13 5.74
C VAL A 88 -0.60 -22.77 4.90
N GLU A 89 0.61 -22.19 4.91
CA GLU A 89 1.84 -22.84 4.43
C GLU A 89 2.25 -24.02 5.32
#